data_AF-A0A520B6P1-F1
#
_entry.id   AF-A0A520B6P1-F1
#
_cell.length_a   1.000
_cell.length_b   1.000
_cell.length_c   1.000
_cell.angle_alpha   90.00
_cell.angle_beta   90.00
_cell.angle_gamma   90.00
#
_symmetry.space_group_name_H-M   'P 1'
#
loop_
_entity.id
_entity.type
_entity.pdbx_description
1 polymer ?
#
loop_
_entity_poly.entity_id
_entity_poly.type
_entity_poly.pdbx_seq_one_letter_code
_entity_poly.pdbx_strand_id
1 'polypeptide(L)'
;VDGKTPINKIQSLINKPDWKITSNTKNCQAITFNDGVSMLSFHQKDQLKYGKNTIIVSNACLLIIDQNSIAASDPLNKGGNLEIILNGRKIELKLPADGTAVNYTL
;
A
#
# COMPACT_ATOMS: atom_id res chain seq x y z
N VAL A 1 1.74 -21.75 2.93
CA VAL A 1 1.25 -22.14 4.26
C VAL A 1 2.41 -22.09 5.24
N ASP A 2 2.18 -21.59 6.45
CA ASP A 2 3.19 -21.42 7.52
C ASP A 2 3.63 -22.75 8.18
N GLY A 3 3.07 -23.88 7.73
CA GLY A 3 3.32 -25.22 8.27
C GLY A 3 2.71 -25.46 9.66
N LYS A 4 1.96 -24.49 10.20
CA LYS A 4 1.40 -24.55 11.57
C LYS A 4 -0.11 -24.35 11.60
N THR A 5 -0.67 -23.62 10.65
CA THR A 5 -2.10 -23.32 10.61
C THR A 5 -2.91 -24.57 10.25
N PRO A 6 -3.91 -24.96 11.07
CA PRO A 6 -4.78 -26.10 10.78
C PRO A 6 -5.52 -25.97 9.43
N ILE A 7 -5.74 -27.10 8.74
CA ILE A 7 -6.37 -27.15 7.42
C ILE A 7 -7.76 -26.52 7.41
N ASN A 8 -8.58 -26.76 8.45
CA ASN A 8 -9.91 -26.16 8.57
C ASN A 8 -9.86 -24.62 8.65
N LYS A 9 -8.84 -24.06 9.32
CA LYS A 9 -8.63 -22.62 9.41
C LYS A 9 -8.17 -22.05 8.07
N ILE A 10 -7.32 -22.77 7.33
CA ILE A 10 -6.93 -22.41 5.95
C ILE A 10 -8.16 -22.36 5.05
N GLN A 11 -9.03 -23.39 5.10
CA GLN A 11 -10.22 -23.44 4.26
C GLN A 11 -11.19 -22.29 4.57
N SER A 12 -11.35 -21.95 5.85
CA SER A 12 -12.16 -20.80 6.26
C SER A 12 -11.63 -19.49 5.66
N LEU A 13 -10.31 -19.27 5.69
CA LEU A 13 -9.67 -18.07 5.12
C LEU A 13 -9.77 -18.01 3.59
N ILE A 14 -9.71 -19.15 2.91
CA ILE A 14 -9.89 -19.21 1.45
C ILE A 14 -11.32 -18.83 1.07
N ASN A 15 -12.30 -19.36 1.79
CA ASN A 15 -13.72 -19.12 1.48
C ASN A 15 -14.15 -17.67 1.76
N LYS A 16 -13.51 -17.03 2.74
CA LYS A 16 -13.79 -15.65 3.14
C LYS A 16 -12.49 -14.96 3.54
N PRO A 17 -11.68 -14.50 2.56
CA PRO A 17 -10.42 -13.85 2.86
C PRO A 17 -10.68 -12.52 3.58
N ASP A 18 -9.78 -12.19 4.50
CA ASP A 18 -9.79 -10.90 5.19
C ASP A 18 -9.26 -9.75 4.32
N TRP A 19 -8.86 -10.06 3.09
CA TRP A 19 -8.30 -9.14 2.12
C TRP A 19 -8.95 -9.27 0.75
N LYS A 20 -8.85 -8.19 -0.02
CA LYS A 20 -9.19 -8.11 -1.43
C LYS A 20 -7.98 -7.66 -2.23
N ILE A 21 -7.69 -8.35 -3.33
CA ILE A 21 -6.72 -7.87 -4.32
C ILE A 21 -7.35 -6.71 -5.08
N THR A 22 -6.79 -5.50 -4.91
CA THR A 22 -7.27 -4.27 -5.56
C THR A 22 -6.49 -3.95 -6.83
N SER A 23 -5.24 -4.40 -6.93
CA SER A 23 -4.46 -4.39 -8.16
C SER A 23 -3.45 -5.52 -8.18
N ASN A 24 -3.22 -6.10 -9.36
CA ASN A 24 -2.10 -7.01 -9.62
C ASN A 24 -1.59 -6.80 -11.04
N THR A 25 -1.01 -5.64 -11.29
CA THR A 25 -0.43 -5.27 -12.59
C THR A 25 1.08 -5.12 -12.46
N LYS A 26 1.77 -4.99 -13.61
CA LYS A 26 3.22 -4.74 -13.63
C LYS A 26 3.62 -3.43 -12.93
N ASN A 27 2.74 -2.45 -12.89
CA ASN A 27 3.03 -1.13 -12.33
C ASN A 27 2.63 -0.99 -10.86
N CYS A 28 1.57 -1.70 -10.44
CA CYS A 28 1.02 -1.61 -9.10
C CYS A 28 0.46 -2.95 -8.64
N GLN A 29 0.90 -3.40 -7.47
CA GLN A 29 0.30 -4.50 -6.74
C GLN A 29 -0.28 -3.96 -5.43
N ALA A 30 -1.53 -4.30 -5.14
CA ALA A 30 -2.21 -3.76 -3.98
C ALA A 30 -3.25 -4.72 -3.42
N ILE A 31 -3.37 -4.70 -2.09
CA ILE A 31 -4.41 -5.37 -1.33
C ILE A 31 -5.07 -4.39 -0.36
N THR A 32 -6.33 -4.65 -0.05
CA THR A 32 -7.08 -3.94 1.00
C THR A 32 -7.71 -4.96 1.93
N PHE A 33 -7.49 -4.78 3.23
CA PHE A 33 -8.07 -5.60 4.28
C PHE A 33 -9.46 -5.09 4.67
N ASN A 34 -10.25 -5.97 5.30
CA ASN A 34 -11.63 -5.66 5.72
C ASN A 34 -11.71 -4.56 6.80
N ASP A 35 -10.62 -4.31 7.53
CA ASP A 35 -10.50 -3.21 8.50
C ASP A 35 -10.19 -1.84 7.86
N GLY A 36 -10.00 -1.82 6.54
CA GLY A 36 -9.71 -0.63 5.75
C GLY A 36 -8.22 -0.38 5.50
N VAL A 37 -7.31 -1.15 6.13
CA VAL A 37 -5.88 -1.04 5.86
C VAL A 37 -5.60 -1.48 4.43
N SER A 38 -4.82 -0.69 3.70
CA SER A 38 -4.38 -1.01 2.35
C SER A 38 -2.86 -1.05 2.28
N MET A 39 -2.32 -2.07 1.59
CA MET A 39 -0.90 -2.20 1.32
C MET A 39 -0.69 -2.14 -0.18
N LEU A 40 0.20 -1.25 -0.62
CA LEU A 40 0.40 -0.93 -2.03
C LEU A 40 1.89 -0.93 -2.36
N SER A 41 2.24 -1.57 -3.47
CA SER A 41 3.55 -1.51 -4.09
C SER A 41 3.41 -0.85 -5.45
N PHE A 42 3.90 0.37 -5.58
CA PHE A 42 4.02 1.07 -6.85
C PHE A 42 5.44 0.90 -7.40
N HIS A 43 5.57 0.29 -8.56
CA HIS A 43 6.87 0.03 -9.20
C HIS A 43 7.34 1.21 -10.06
N GLN A 44 6.48 2.20 -10.26
CA GLN A 44 6.72 3.44 -11.00
C GLN A 44 5.67 4.48 -10.61
N LYS A 45 5.76 5.69 -11.18
CA LYS A 45 4.67 6.67 -11.16
C LYS A 45 3.39 6.02 -11.67
N ASP A 46 2.34 5.98 -10.85
CA ASP A 46 1.04 5.43 -11.25
C ASP A 46 -0.08 5.96 -10.35
N GLN A 47 -1.30 5.53 -10.65
CA GLN A 47 -2.49 5.77 -9.86
C GLN A 47 -3.26 4.48 -9.60
N LEU A 48 -3.90 4.40 -8.44
CA LEU A 48 -4.81 3.31 -8.09
C LEU A 48 -6.15 3.86 -7.61
N LYS A 49 -7.24 3.31 -8.15
CA LYS A 49 -8.57 3.46 -7.56
C LYS A 49 -8.75 2.41 -6.47
N TYR A 50 -9.08 2.85 -5.26
CA TYR A 50 -9.39 1.95 -4.14
C TYR A 50 -10.63 2.47 -3.40
N GLY A 51 -11.69 1.66 -3.37
CA GLY A 51 -13.01 2.11 -2.91
C GLY A 51 -13.53 3.28 -3.77
N LYS A 52 -13.88 4.40 -3.13
CA LYS A 52 -14.26 5.66 -3.78
C LYS A 52 -13.07 6.62 -3.98
N ASN A 53 -11.91 6.25 -3.46
CA ASN A 53 -10.73 7.10 -3.43
C ASN A 53 -9.84 6.80 -4.63
N THR A 54 -9.05 7.80 -5.01
CA THR A 54 -7.93 7.62 -5.94
C THR A 54 -6.67 8.07 -5.23
N ILE A 55 -5.65 7.23 -5.30
CA ILE A 55 -4.30 7.57 -4.90
C ILE A 55 -3.44 7.69 -6.15
N ILE A 56 -2.64 8.74 -6.22
CA ILE A 56 -1.65 8.97 -7.28
C ILE A 56 -0.30 9.16 -6.61
N VAL A 57 0.74 8.51 -7.12
CA VAL A 57 2.11 8.64 -6.60
C VAL A 57 3.02 9.17 -7.68
N SER A 58 3.99 10.01 -7.32
CA SER A 58 4.94 10.58 -8.29
C SER A 58 6.02 9.61 -8.74
N ASN A 59 6.37 8.61 -7.92
CA ASN A 59 7.50 7.70 -8.13
C ASN A 59 7.19 6.29 -7.59
N ALA A 60 8.09 5.34 -7.82
CA ALA A 60 8.04 4.03 -7.18
C ALA A 60 8.11 4.16 -5.65
N CYS A 61 7.25 3.44 -4.93
CA CYS A 61 7.17 3.47 -3.47
C CYS A 61 6.38 2.28 -2.92
N LEU A 62 6.59 1.98 -1.64
CA LEU A 62 5.71 1.13 -0.85
C LEU A 62 4.86 2.01 0.05
N LEU A 63 3.55 1.72 0.13
CA LEU A 63 2.62 2.42 0.99
C LEU A 63 1.84 1.44 1.88
N ILE A 64 1.66 1.82 3.14
CA ILE A 64 0.61 1.29 4.01
C ILE A 64 -0.30 2.46 4.36
N ILE A 65 -1.59 2.31 4.12
CA ILE A 65 -2.60 3.35 4.34
C ILE A 65 -3.67 2.79 5.25
N ASP A 66 -3.97 3.49 6.34
CA ASP A 66 -5.13 3.22 7.18
C ASP A 66 -6.03 4.47 7.27
N GLN A 67 -6.93 4.50 8.26
CA GLN A 67 -7.90 5.60 8.43
C GLN A 67 -7.24 6.92 8.85
N ASN A 68 -6.07 6.86 9.49
CA ASN A 68 -5.45 8.01 10.16
C ASN A 68 -4.06 8.32 9.61
N SER A 69 -3.45 7.40 8.85
CA SER A 69 -2.05 7.51 8.49
C SER A 69 -1.68 6.91 7.14
N ILE A 70 -0.56 7.41 6.62
CA ILE A 70 0.18 6.83 5.50
C ILE A 70 1.60 6.56 5.98
N ALA A 71 2.04 5.31 5.91
CA ALA A 71 3.45 4.94 5.98
C ALA A 71 3.98 4.76 4.56
N ALA A 72 5.12 5.39 4.24
CA ALA A 72 5.71 5.34 2.91
C ALA A 72 7.21 5.02 2.97
N SER A 73 7.71 4.17 2.09
CA SER A 73 9.15 3.94 1.94
C SER A 73 9.58 3.88 0.47
N ASP A 74 10.87 4.12 0.24
CA ASP A 74 11.51 3.94 -1.06
C ASP A 74 12.18 2.56 -1.13
N PRO A 75 11.59 1.57 -1.83
CA PRO A 75 12.18 0.24 -1.94
C PRO A 75 13.45 0.21 -2.80
N LEU A 76 13.77 1.30 -3.52
CA LEU A 76 14.96 1.40 -4.36
C LEU A 76 16.16 2.03 -3.62
N ASN A 77 15.99 2.48 -2.37
CA ASN A 77 17.05 3.08 -1.56
C ASN A 77 17.76 4.27 -2.25
N LYS A 78 17.02 5.05 -3.03
CA LYS A 78 17.49 6.28 -3.68
C LYS A 78 17.20 7.51 -2.83
N GLY A 79 16.16 7.44 -2.00
CA GLY A 79 15.61 8.55 -1.25
C GLY A 79 14.99 9.61 -2.16
N GLY A 80 14.58 10.73 -1.57
CA GLY A 80 14.06 11.89 -2.30
C GLY A 80 12.61 12.21 -1.95
N ASN A 81 11.98 13.05 -2.77
CA ASN A 81 10.63 13.53 -2.50
C ASN A 81 9.60 12.62 -3.19
N LEU A 82 8.68 12.08 -2.39
CA LEU A 82 7.47 11.42 -2.86
C LEU A 82 6.29 12.38 -2.73
N GLU A 83 5.61 12.63 -3.85
CA GLU A 83 4.32 13.29 -3.86
C GLU A 83 3.23 12.23 -3.93
N ILE A 84 2.26 12.34 -3.03
CA ILE A 84 1.05 11.52 -2.99
C ILE A 84 -0.15 12.46 -3.16
N ILE A 85 -1.02 12.16 -4.13
CA ILE A 85 -2.33 12.83 -4.24
C ILE A 85 -3.38 11.83 -3.76
N LEU A 86 -4.01 12.15 -2.63
CA LEU A 86 -5.08 11.35 -2.05
C LEU A 86 -6.35 12.19 -1.96
N ASN A 87 -7.40 11.77 -2.66
CA ASN A 87 -8.69 12.50 -2.68
C ASN A 87 -8.54 13.98 -3.05
N GLY A 88 -7.62 14.28 -3.97
CA GLY A 88 -7.31 15.65 -4.40
C GLY A 88 -6.42 16.44 -3.44
N ARG A 89 -6.12 15.92 -2.24
CA ARG A 89 -5.13 16.52 -1.33
C ARG A 89 -3.73 16.07 -1.71
N LYS A 90 -2.82 17.02 -1.81
CA LYS A 90 -1.40 16.78 -2.08
C LYS A 90 -0.65 16.62 -0.75
N ILE A 91 0.12 15.54 -0.64
CA ILE A 91 0.98 15.19 0.49
C ILE A 91 2.40 15.03 -0.06
N GLU A 92 3.37 15.68 0.56
CA GLU A 92 4.78 15.59 0.19
C GLU A 92 5.58 14.94 1.33
N LEU A 93 6.27 13.85 1.03
CA LEU A 93 7.09 13.11 1.98
C LEU A 93 8.53 13.06 1.48
N LYS A 94 9.49 13.31 2.38
CA LYS A 94 10.91 13.13 2.10
C LYS A 94 11.34 11.74 2.54
N LEU A 95 11.50 10.83 1.58
CA LEU A 95 11.87 9.44 1.82
C LEU A 95 13.39 9.32 2.05
N PRO A 96 13.82 8.61 3.11
CA PRO A 96 15.20 8.25 3.35
C PRO A 96 15.78 7.33 2.28
N ALA A 97 17.08 7.45 2.00
CA ALA A 97 17.78 6.56 1.07
C ALA A 97 18.20 5.23 1.70
N ASP A 98 17.99 5.04 3.01
CA ASP A 98 18.25 3.78 3.71
C ASP A 98 17.07 2.80 3.69
N GLY A 99 15.97 3.18 3.00
CA GLY A 99 14.76 2.37 2.86
C GLY A 99 13.83 2.42 4.06
N THR A 100 14.14 3.20 5.10
CA THR A 100 13.24 3.38 6.24
C THR A 100 11.94 4.07 5.84
N ALA A 101 10.85 3.71 6.52
CA ALA A 101 9.53 4.27 6.26
C ALA A 101 9.32 5.59 7.00
N VAL A 102 8.62 6.52 6.36
CA VAL A 102 8.14 7.77 6.94
C VAL A 102 6.63 7.67 7.17
N ASN A 103 6.17 8.13 8.33
CA ASN A 103 4.75 8.15 8.69
C ASN A 103 4.18 9.57 8.56
N TYR A 104 2.98 9.68 8.01
CA TYR A 104 2.21 10.90 7.85
C TYR A 104 0.81 10.72 8.44
N THR A 105 0.31 11.70 9.19
CA THR A 105 -1.05 11.70 9.77
C THR A 105 -2.01 12.52 8.89
N LEU A 106 -3.18 11.96 8.58
CA LEU A 106 -4.18 12.51 7.64
C LEU A 106 -5.09 13.60 8.22
#